data_AF-A0A5C8B8B2-F1
#
_entry.id   AF-A0A5C8B8B2-F1
#
_cell.length_a   1.000
_cell.length_b   1.000
_cell.length_c   1.000
_cell.angle_alpha   90.00
_cell.angle_beta   90.00
_cell.angle_gamma   90.00
#
_symmetry.space_group_name_H-M   'P 1'
#
loop_
_entity.id
_entity.type
_entity.pdbx_description
1 polymer ?
#
loop_
_entity_poly.entity_id
_entity_poly.type
_entity_poly.pdbx_seq_one_letter_code
_entity_poly.pdbx_strand_id
1 'polypeptide(L)'
;MQYQLSSRIAACETENARLKRRLHWQNVVLIGITLASIGGTTYASKSLSETPNVISTITVKELVVVDDHNVVRARVGGNIPPAVVDGKTLSRGSGHDGTAGIMLYDRTGVERGGYVTFDHGDYVALTLDNQKKQQVFFGVGPTGSAALQLWENDEMLDLRAAPNGARFTRTKAGAVTHQYPETMIRSATCEYYRSGIKDEVPAGLPRAEVKKICERKFAASSCAPCLPPEK
;
A
#
# COMPACT_ATOMS: atom_id res chain seq x y z
N MET A 1 11.36 24.98 100.57
CA MET A 1 10.56 24.10 99.67
C MET A 1 9.87 24.88 98.54
N GLN A 2 9.17 26.00 98.82
CA GLN A 2 8.47 26.80 97.78
C GLN A 2 9.38 27.38 96.68
N TYR A 3 10.57 27.86 97.02
CA TYR A 3 11.54 28.45 96.05
C TYR A 3 12.08 27.44 95.03
N GLN A 4 12.22 26.17 95.43
CA GLN A 4 12.71 25.10 94.55
C GLN A 4 11.61 24.60 93.60
N LEU A 5 10.34 24.82 93.94
CA LEU A 5 9.20 24.49 93.10
C LEU A 5 8.98 25.55 92.02
N SER A 6 9.06 26.84 92.39
CA SER A 6 8.91 27.95 91.44
C SER A 6 10.01 27.98 90.37
N SER A 7 11.25 27.66 90.73
CA SER A 7 12.36 27.59 89.76
C SER A 7 12.20 26.44 88.75
N ARG A 8 11.67 25.29 89.19
CA ARG A 8 11.36 24.15 88.31
C ARG A 8 10.18 24.44 87.38
N ILE A 9 9.17 25.16 87.85
CA ILE A 9 8.03 25.59 87.03
C ILE A 9 8.50 26.57 85.94
N ALA A 10 9.28 27.59 86.31
CA ALA A 10 9.83 28.55 85.34
C ALA A 10 10.73 27.87 84.29
N ALA A 11 11.57 26.92 84.69
CA ALA A 11 12.37 26.13 83.75
C ALA A 11 11.47 25.33 82.78
N CYS A 12 10.44 24.67 83.30
CA CYS A 12 9.48 23.91 82.48
C CYS A 12 8.68 24.78 81.51
N GLU A 13 8.30 26.01 81.92
CA GLU A 13 7.61 26.97 81.05
C GLU A 13 8.50 27.46 79.91
N THR A 14 9.78 27.74 80.20
CA THR A 14 10.74 28.15 79.15
C THR A 14 11.03 27.03 78.16
N GLU A 15 11.10 25.78 78.62
CA GLU A 15 11.29 24.62 77.77
C GLU A 15 10.06 24.35 76.89
N ASN A 16 8.86 24.45 77.47
CA ASN A 16 7.60 24.38 76.73
C ASN A 16 7.47 25.47 75.66
N ALA A 17 7.87 26.70 75.97
CA ALA A 17 7.85 27.80 75.00
C ALA A 17 8.81 27.54 73.83
N ARG A 18 9.99 26.98 74.10
CA ARG A 18 10.96 26.59 73.05
C ARG A 18 10.45 25.43 72.20
N LEU A 19 9.83 24.42 72.80
CA LEU A 19 9.24 23.29 72.08
C LEU A 19 8.10 23.73 71.17
N LYS A 20 7.20 24.59 71.66
CA LYS A 20 6.10 25.15 70.84
C LYS A 20 6.62 25.92 69.62
N ARG A 21 7.67 26.73 69.79
CA ARG A 21 8.29 27.44 68.66
C ARG A 21 8.93 26.48 67.64
N ARG A 22 9.64 25.45 68.10
CA ARG A 22 10.24 24.44 67.21
C ARG A 22 9.18 23.67 66.44
N LEU A 23 8.12 23.24 67.11
CA LEU A 23 7.03 22.48 66.50
C LEU A 23 6.25 23.33 65.48
N HIS A 24 6.03 24.60 65.78
CA HIS A 24 5.40 25.52 64.82
C HIS A 24 6.27 25.72 63.58
N TRP A 25 7.59 25.89 63.74
CA TRP A 25 8.53 25.99 62.62
C TRP A 25 8.58 24.72 61.78
N GLN A 26 8.61 23.54 62.40
CA GLN A 26 8.55 22.26 61.69
C GLN A 26 7.26 22.14 60.86
N ASN A 27 6.11 22.48 61.44
CA ASN A 27 4.83 22.44 60.72
C ASN A 27 4.79 23.42 59.54
N VAL A 28 5.32 24.64 59.68
CA VAL A 28 5.38 25.63 58.59
C VAL A 28 6.26 25.12 57.44
N VAL A 29 7.42 24.54 57.76
CA VAL A 29 8.31 23.96 56.75
C VAL A 29 7.65 22.78 56.04
N LEU A 30 6.98 21.89 56.79
CA LEU A 30 6.28 20.74 56.21
C LEU A 30 5.16 21.18 55.26
N ILE A 31 4.34 22.15 55.67
CA ILE A 31 3.27 22.71 54.84
C ILE A 31 3.84 23.34 53.57
N GLY A 32 4.94 24.10 53.67
CA GLY A 32 5.63 24.68 52.53
C GLY A 32 6.12 23.64 51.52
N ILE A 33 6.75 22.56 52.00
CA ILE A 33 7.21 21.44 51.15
C ILE A 33 6.01 20.75 50.47
N THR A 34 4.92 20.56 51.20
CA THR A 34 3.70 19.91 50.68
C THR A 34 3.04 20.75 49.58
N LEU A 35 2.96 22.07 49.77
CA LEU A 35 2.43 22.99 48.75
C LEU A 35 3.34 23.09 47.52
N ALA A 36 4.66 23.08 47.71
CA ALA A 36 5.63 23.08 46.60
C ALA A 36 5.57 21.80 45.76
N SER A 37 5.37 20.63 46.40
CA SER A 37 5.23 19.35 45.70
C SER A 37 3.90 19.27 44.92
N ILE A 38 2.78 19.70 45.50
CA ILE A 38 1.49 19.78 44.78
C ILE A 38 1.60 20.76 43.60
N GLY A 39 2.16 21.96 43.82
CA GLY A 39 2.41 22.94 42.76
C GLY A 39 3.24 22.34 41.63
N GLY A 40 4.39 21.73 41.95
CA GLY A 40 5.27 21.07 40.98
C GLY A 40 4.58 20.01 40.11
N THR A 41 3.69 19.20 40.69
CA THR A 41 2.94 18.20 39.91
C THR A 41 1.96 18.82 38.91
N THR A 42 1.32 19.96 39.24
CA THR A 42 0.38 20.63 38.32
C THR A 42 1.09 21.32 37.15
N TYR A 43 2.30 21.87 37.37
CA TYR A 43 3.11 22.47 36.30
C TYR A 43 3.79 21.42 35.41
N ALA A 44 4.23 20.29 35.97
CA ALA A 44 4.77 19.18 35.20
C ALA A 44 3.71 18.50 34.32
N SER A 45 2.45 18.44 34.79
CA SER A 45 1.35 17.83 34.03
C SER A 45 0.94 18.64 32.79
N LYS A 46 1.13 19.98 32.80
CA LYS A 46 0.89 20.82 31.61
C LYS A 46 2.02 20.77 30.57
N SER A 47 3.20 20.28 30.94
CA SER A 47 4.32 20.06 30.01
C SER A 47 4.23 18.75 29.22
N LEU A 48 3.22 17.91 29.52
CA LEU A 48 2.89 16.70 28.77
C LEU A 48 1.83 16.95 27.69
N SER A 49 1.68 18.18 27.22
CA SER A 49 1.06 18.40 25.92
C SER A 49 2.07 17.94 24.88
N GLU A 50 2.09 16.64 24.60
CA GLU A 50 2.81 16.01 23.51
C GLU A 50 2.49 16.78 22.22
N THR A 51 3.39 17.66 21.80
CA THR A 51 3.51 17.97 20.39
C THR A 51 3.75 16.62 19.71
N PRO A 52 2.90 16.19 18.76
CA PRO A 52 3.13 14.94 18.07
C PRO A 52 4.57 14.97 17.54
N ASN A 53 5.38 13.98 17.89
CA ASN A 53 6.66 13.79 17.24
C ASN A 53 6.36 13.50 15.77
N VAL A 54 6.33 14.55 14.94
CA VAL A 54 6.12 14.43 13.50
C VAL A 54 7.40 13.85 12.93
N ILE A 55 7.37 12.56 12.58
CA ILE A 55 8.43 11.95 11.80
C ILE A 55 8.27 12.42 10.36
N SER A 56 9.19 13.24 9.88
CA SER A 56 9.13 13.80 8.52
C SER A 56 9.39 12.77 7.42
N THR A 57 10.29 11.82 7.68
CA THR A 57 10.69 10.79 6.70
C THR A 57 10.99 9.47 7.39
N ILE A 58 10.48 8.37 6.84
CA ILE A 58 10.81 7.00 7.24
C ILE A 58 11.43 6.29 6.03
N THR A 59 12.65 5.78 6.17
CA THR A 59 13.32 4.97 5.15
C THR A 59 13.35 3.52 5.59
N VAL A 60 12.55 2.67 4.95
CA VAL A 60 12.42 1.25 5.24
C VAL A 60 12.34 0.43 3.96
N LYS A 61 12.71 -0.85 4.03
CA LYS A 61 12.50 -1.79 2.91
C LYS A 61 11.03 -2.17 2.75
N GLU A 62 10.33 -2.26 3.88
CA GLU A 62 8.92 -2.62 3.96
C GLU A 62 8.26 -1.90 5.13
N LEU A 63 7.06 -1.39 4.91
CA LEU A 63 6.11 -0.93 5.92
C LEU A 63 4.88 -1.83 5.85
N VAL A 64 4.58 -2.54 6.94
CA VAL A 64 3.41 -3.41 7.05
C VAL A 64 2.42 -2.79 8.03
N VAL A 65 1.20 -2.53 7.56
CA VAL A 65 0.09 -2.05 8.40
C VAL A 65 -0.79 -3.25 8.73
N VAL A 66 -0.99 -3.50 10.02
CA VAL A 66 -1.86 -4.55 10.56
C VAL A 66 -3.05 -3.92 11.29
N ASP A 67 -4.18 -4.62 11.32
CA ASP A 67 -5.32 -4.24 12.15
C ASP A 67 -5.23 -4.81 13.58
N ASP A 68 -6.26 -4.55 14.38
CA ASP A 68 -6.42 -5.00 15.78
C ASP A 68 -6.48 -6.53 15.94
N HIS A 69 -6.71 -7.27 14.84
CA HIS A 69 -6.71 -8.72 14.79
C HIS A 69 -5.38 -9.29 14.26
N ASN A 70 -4.35 -8.45 14.10
CA ASN A 70 -3.06 -8.77 13.48
C ASN A 70 -3.17 -9.20 12.01
N VAL A 71 -4.24 -8.81 11.31
CA VAL A 71 -4.37 -9.06 9.88
C VAL A 71 -3.73 -7.92 9.11
N VAL A 72 -2.88 -8.26 8.14
CA VAL A 72 -2.25 -7.27 7.26
C VAL A 72 -3.33 -6.57 6.43
N ARG A 73 -3.33 -5.23 6.43
CA ARG A 73 -4.26 -4.38 5.66
C ARG A 73 -3.61 -3.62 4.53
N ALA A 74 -2.34 -3.27 4.68
CA ALA A 74 -1.52 -2.70 3.63
C ALA A 74 -0.07 -3.12 3.79
N ARG A 75 0.64 -3.22 2.67
CA ARG A 75 2.10 -3.35 2.62
C ARG A 75 2.64 -2.32 1.65
N VAL A 76 3.66 -1.58 2.06
CA VAL A 76 4.45 -0.73 1.17
C VAL A 76 5.85 -1.32 1.12
N GLY A 77 6.34 -1.73 -0.04
CA GLY A 77 7.62 -2.43 -0.15
C GLY A 77 8.39 -2.05 -1.40
N GLY A 78 9.72 -2.02 -1.29
CA GLY A 78 10.62 -1.93 -2.44
C GLY A 78 10.74 -3.25 -3.22
N ASN A 79 10.29 -4.37 -2.63
CA ASN A 79 10.12 -5.65 -3.29
C ASN A 79 8.94 -6.39 -2.64
N ILE A 80 7.82 -6.45 -3.35
CA ILE A 80 6.57 -7.02 -2.87
C ILE A 80 6.62 -8.55 -3.06
N PRO A 81 6.24 -9.33 -2.04
CA PRO A 81 6.25 -10.79 -2.17
C PRO A 81 5.27 -11.28 -3.26
N PRO A 82 5.48 -12.48 -3.82
CA PRO A 82 4.56 -13.09 -4.77
C PRO A 82 3.10 -13.08 -4.30
N ALA A 83 2.16 -13.04 -5.23
CA ALA A 83 0.74 -13.12 -4.91
C ALA A 83 0.40 -14.53 -4.41
N VAL A 84 -0.56 -14.63 -3.48
CA VAL A 84 -1.08 -15.92 -3.01
C VAL A 84 -2.58 -15.96 -3.30
N VAL A 85 -2.98 -16.85 -4.20
CA VAL A 85 -4.39 -17.04 -4.59
C VAL A 85 -4.76 -18.50 -4.33
N ASP A 86 -5.78 -18.72 -3.50
CA ASP A 86 -6.22 -20.07 -3.09
C ASP A 86 -5.06 -20.97 -2.58
N GLY A 87 -4.13 -20.37 -1.82
CA GLY A 87 -2.94 -21.04 -1.27
C GLY A 87 -1.82 -21.32 -2.28
N LYS A 88 -1.99 -20.93 -3.55
CA LYS A 88 -0.95 -21.06 -4.59
C LYS A 88 -0.20 -19.75 -4.75
N THR A 89 1.13 -19.86 -4.76
CA THR A 89 2.01 -18.74 -5.06
C THR A 89 2.03 -18.47 -6.56
N LEU A 90 1.69 -17.25 -6.95
CA LEU A 90 1.74 -16.75 -8.32
C LEU A 90 2.83 -15.68 -8.41
N SER A 91 3.68 -15.78 -9.43
CA SER A 91 4.65 -14.72 -9.70
C SER A 91 3.94 -13.43 -10.10
N ARG A 92 4.52 -12.28 -9.74
CA ARG A 92 4.04 -10.98 -10.19
C ARG A 92 4.75 -10.63 -11.50
N GLY A 93 4.00 -10.14 -12.48
CA GLY A 93 4.54 -9.82 -13.80
C GLY A 93 5.05 -11.05 -14.56
N SER A 94 6.16 -10.88 -15.28
CA SER A 94 6.70 -11.85 -16.27
C SER A 94 7.51 -13.00 -15.67
N GLY A 95 7.43 -13.25 -14.36
CA GLY A 95 8.03 -14.43 -13.73
C GLY A 95 9.30 -14.19 -12.93
N HIS A 96 10.08 -13.14 -13.24
CA HIS A 96 11.38 -12.87 -12.62
C HIS A 96 11.58 -11.43 -12.12
N ASP A 97 10.55 -10.60 -12.22
CA ASP A 97 10.71 -9.15 -12.09
C ASP A 97 10.28 -8.67 -10.70
N GLY A 98 11.08 -7.78 -10.10
CA GLY A 98 10.70 -7.11 -8.88
C GLY A 98 9.46 -6.24 -9.13
N THR A 99 8.57 -6.23 -8.13
CA THR A 99 7.43 -5.32 -8.09
C THR A 99 7.54 -4.52 -6.82
N ALA A 100 7.49 -3.20 -6.91
CA ALA A 100 7.51 -2.30 -5.76
C ALA A 100 6.21 -1.51 -5.67
N GLY A 101 5.90 -0.96 -4.50
CA GLY A 101 4.72 -0.11 -4.30
C GLY A 101 3.86 -0.53 -3.11
N ILE A 102 2.55 -0.31 -3.23
CA ILE A 102 1.55 -0.50 -2.18
C ILE A 102 0.61 -1.63 -2.56
N MET A 103 0.45 -2.60 -1.67
CA MET A 103 -0.53 -3.67 -1.74
C MET A 103 -1.62 -3.48 -0.69
N LEU A 104 -2.87 -3.75 -1.06
CA LEU A 104 -4.04 -3.59 -0.22
C LEU A 104 -4.68 -4.96 0.06
N TYR A 105 -5.11 -5.18 1.30
CA TYR A 105 -5.67 -6.45 1.75
C TYR A 105 -7.01 -6.21 2.48
N ASP A 106 -7.94 -7.17 2.38
CA ASP A 106 -9.19 -7.14 3.13
C ASP A 106 -9.06 -7.73 4.55
N ARG A 107 -10.16 -7.77 5.31
CA ARG A 107 -10.19 -8.26 6.70
C ARG A 107 -9.85 -9.74 6.86
N THR A 108 -9.82 -10.49 5.76
CA THR A 108 -9.44 -11.90 5.75
C THR A 108 -7.95 -12.08 5.43
N GLY A 109 -7.23 -10.97 5.17
CA GLY A 109 -5.83 -11.00 4.75
C GLY A 109 -5.65 -11.30 3.26
N VAL A 110 -6.73 -11.30 2.48
CA VAL A 110 -6.69 -11.55 1.03
C VAL A 110 -6.41 -10.24 0.30
N GLU A 111 -5.48 -10.29 -0.66
CA GLU A 111 -5.11 -9.18 -1.54
C GLU A 111 -6.31 -8.68 -2.36
N ARG A 112 -6.48 -7.35 -2.42
CA ARG A 112 -7.58 -6.67 -3.13
C ARG A 112 -7.09 -5.70 -4.21
N GLY A 113 -5.79 -5.72 -4.50
CA GLY A 113 -5.14 -4.86 -5.48
C GLY A 113 -4.02 -4.02 -4.88
N GLY A 114 -3.59 -3.00 -5.61
CA GLY A 114 -2.46 -2.18 -5.22
C GLY A 114 -2.08 -1.11 -6.25
N TYR A 115 -1.14 -0.25 -5.87
CA TYR A 115 -0.45 0.67 -6.77
C TYR A 115 1.01 0.25 -6.83
N VAL A 116 1.46 -0.18 -8.00
CA VAL A 116 2.72 -0.90 -8.15
C VAL A 116 3.53 -0.40 -9.35
N THR A 117 4.84 -0.51 -9.23
CA THR A 117 5.81 -0.33 -10.31
C THR A 117 6.47 -1.67 -10.61
N PHE A 118 6.72 -1.96 -11.88
CA PHE A 118 7.33 -3.20 -12.32
C PHE A 118 8.72 -2.92 -12.88
N ASP A 119 9.70 -3.71 -12.46
CA ASP A 119 11.09 -3.57 -12.91
C ASP A 119 11.22 -3.84 -14.41
N HIS A 120 10.46 -4.80 -14.93
CA HIS A 120 10.46 -5.08 -16.37
C HIS A 120 9.39 -4.26 -17.08
N GLY A 121 9.82 -3.49 -18.08
CA GLY A 121 8.93 -2.72 -18.94
C GLY A 121 8.56 -1.35 -18.36
N ASP A 122 9.12 -1.00 -17.20
CA ASP A 122 9.06 0.31 -16.55
C ASP A 122 7.64 0.90 -16.47
N TYR A 123 6.65 0.02 -16.23
CA TYR A 123 5.26 0.42 -16.15
C TYR A 123 4.81 0.57 -14.70
N VAL A 124 3.84 1.46 -14.52
CA VAL A 124 3.14 1.68 -13.26
C VAL A 124 1.71 1.20 -13.44
N ALA A 125 1.15 0.52 -12.45
CA ALA A 125 -0.24 0.09 -12.48
C ALA A 125 -0.97 0.33 -11.16
N LEU A 126 -2.24 0.67 -11.28
CA LEU A 126 -3.24 0.54 -10.23
C LEU A 126 -4.10 -0.69 -10.55
N THR A 127 -4.20 -1.63 -9.61
CA THR A 127 -5.00 -2.84 -9.74
C THR A 127 -6.09 -2.88 -8.69
N LEU A 128 -7.25 -3.44 -9.04
CA LEU A 128 -8.30 -3.79 -8.08
C LEU A 128 -8.76 -5.20 -8.34
N ASP A 129 -8.80 -5.98 -7.27
CA ASP A 129 -9.05 -7.41 -7.31
C ASP A 129 -10.28 -7.73 -6.47
N ASN A 130 -11.03 -8.73 -6.92
CA ASN A 130 -11.88 -9.47 -6.00
C ASN A 130 -11.01 -10.52 -5.28
N GLN A 131 -11.60 -11.30 -4.38
CA GLN A 131 -10.84 -12.28 -3.59
C GLN A 131 -10.20 -13.42 -4.41
N LYS A 132 -10.52 -13.53 -5.71
CA LYS A 132 -10.11 -14.65 -6.57
C LYS A 132 -9.32 -14.21 -7.79
N LYS A 133 -9.59 -13.03 -8.33
CA LYS A 133 -9.01 -12.54 -9.57
C LYS A 133 -9.07 -11.02 -9.67
N GLN A 134 -8.16 -10.50 -10.49
CA GLN A 134 -8.15 -9.10 -10.90
C GLN A 134 -9.43 -8.72 -11.66
N GLN A 135 -9.94 -7.53 -11.37
CA GLN A 135 -11.15 -6.96 -11.98
C GLN A 135 -10.90 -5.63 -12.66
N VAL A 136 -9.88 -4.89 -12.20
CA VAL A 136 -9.45 -3.62 -12.80
C VAL A 136 -7.93 -3.59 -12.92
N PHE A 137 -7.47 -3.07 -14.05
CA PHE A 137 -6.07 -2.72 -14.29
C PHE A 137 -6.04 -1.34 -14.93
N PHE A 138 -5.34 -0.40 -14.33
CA PHE A 138 -5.03 0.88 -14.94
C PHE A 138 -3.53 1.05 -14.97
N GLY A 139 -2.94 0.88 -16.15
CA GLY A 139 -1.50 0.87 -16.35
C GLY A 139 -1.03 1.99 -17.27
N VAL A 140 0.17 2.50 -16.98
CA VAL A 140 0.89 3.46 -17.81
C VAL A 140 2.29 2.93 -18.06
N GLY A 141 2.67 2.86 -19.34
CA GLY A 141 4.01 2.50 -19.78
C GLY A 141 4.96 3.70 -19.81
N PRO A 142 6.27 3.47 -19.90
CA PRO A 142 7.29 4.51 -19.75
C PRO A 142 7.26 5.58 -20.85
N THR A 143 6.73 5.23 -22.02
CA THR A 143 6.70 6.08 -23.22
C THR A 143 5.32 6.68 -23.51
N GLY A 144 4.45 6.75 -22.48
CA GLY A 144 3.17 7.46 -22.55
C GLY A 144 1.98 6.64 -23.02
N SER A 145 2.14 5.32 -23.22
CA SER A 145 0.98 4.44 -23.43
C SER A 145 0.20 4.24 -22.13
N ALA A 146 -1.12 4.35 -22.17
CA ALA A 146 -1.99 4.09 -21.02
C ALA A 146 -3.12 3.12 -21.38
N ALA A 147 -3.52 2.27 -20.44
CA ALA A 147 -4.61 1.33 -20.60
C ALA A 147 -5.41 1.16 -19.32
N LEU A 148 -6.73 1.27 -19.41
CA LEU A 148 -7.69 0.87 -18.38
C LEU A 148 -8.44 -0.37 -18.87
N GLN A 149 -8.36 -1.45 -18.10
CA GLN A 149 -9.03 -2.72 -18.35
C GLN A 149 -9.98 -3.03 -17.20
N LEU A 150 -11.18 -3.47 -17.57
CA LEU A 150 -12.25 -3.87 -16.68
C LEU A 150 -12.70 -5.26 -17.10
N TRP A 151 -12.70 -6.21 -16.18
CA TRP A 151 -13.13 -7.59 -16.46
C TRP A 151 -14.48 -7.89 -15.81
N GLU A 152 -15.25 -8.76 -16.46
CA GLU A 152 -16.37 -9.47 -15.85
C GLU A 152 -16.47 -10.84 -16.54
N ASN A 153 -16.24 -11.91 -15.78
CA ASN A 153 -16.18 -13.29 -16.31
C ASN A 153 -15.23 -13.44 -17.51
N ASP A 154 -15.76 -13.77 -18.69
CA ASP A 154 -15.03 -13.94 -19.95
C ASP A 154 -15.05 -12.69 -20.83
N GLU A 155 -15.60 -11.59 -20.32
CA GLU A 155 -15.65 -10.29 -20.99
C GLU A 155 -14.62 -9.31 -20.43
N MET A 156 -14.12 -8.43 -21.29
CA MET A 156 -13.23 -7.33 -20.91
C MET A 156 -13.59 -6.08 -21.70
N LEU A 157 -13.55 -4.93 -21.03
CA LEU A 157 -13.49 -3.61 -21.67
C LEU A 157 -12.07 -3.05 -21.51
N ASP A 158 -11.44 -2.62 -22.60
CA ASP A 158 -10.10 -1.98 -22.65
C ASP A 158 -10.25 -0.59 -23.26
N LEU A 159 -9.94 0.44 -22.48
CA LEU A 159 -9.73 1.80 -22.94
C LEU A 159 -8.23 2.03 -23.00
N ARG A 160 -7.70 2.37 -24.18
CA ARG A 160 -6.26 2.46 -24.40
C ARG A 160 -5.90 3.69 -25.20
N ALA A 161 -4.82 4.35 -24.81
CA ALA A 161 -4.10 5.33 -25.61
C ALA A 161 -2.68 4.80 -25.86
N ALA A 162 -2.29 4.69 -27.12
CA ALA A 162 -0.99 4.16 -27.53
C ALA A 162 -0.50 4.84 -28.82
N PRO A 163 0.75 4.63 -29.26
CA PRO A 163 1.30 5.25 -30.47
C PRO A 163 0.53 4.95 -31.77
N ASN A 164 -0.37 3.97 -31.77
CA ASN A 164 -1.27 3.65 -32.88
C ASN A 164 -2.69 4.20 -32.71
N GLY A 165 -2.91 5.08 -31.73
CA GLY A 165 -4.17 5.78 -31.49
C GLY A 165 -4.82 5.44 -30.16
N ALA A 166 -5.80 6.26 -29.78
CA ALA A 166 -6.72 5.97 -28.70
C ALA A 166 -7.87 5.09 -29.18
N ARG A 167 -8.31 4.13 -28.36
CA ARG A 167 -9.36 3.17 -28.71
C ARG A 167 -10.09 2.61 -27.50
N PHE A 168 -11.30 2.16 -27.76
CA PHE A 168 -12.11 1.32 -26.90
C PHE A 168 -12.21 -0.07 -27.52
N THR A 169 -12.01 -1.13 -26.74
CA THR A 169 -12.11 -2.53 -27.19
C THR A 169 -12.95 -3.32 -26.21
N ARG A 170 -13.91 -4.11 -26.71
CA ARG A 170 -14.62 -5.14 -25.95
C ARG A 170 -14.21 -6.51 -26.42
N THR A 171 -13.76 -7.36 -25.50
CA THR A 171 -13.55 -8.79 -25.76
C THR A 171 -14.59 -9.65 -25.06
N LYS A 172 -14.87 -10.82 -25.64
CA LYS A 172 -15.69 -11.88 -25.05
C LYS A 172 -15.09 -13.23 -25.41
N ALA A 173 -15.00 -14.15 -24.45
CA ALA A 173 -14.35 -15.45 -24.62
C ALA A 173 -12.94 -15.35 -25.24
N GLY A 174 -12.23 -14.25 -24.93
CA GLY A 174 -10.88 -13.99 -25.45
C GLY A 174 -10.82 -13.46 -26.89
N ALA A 175 -11.92 -13.13 -27.55
CA ALA A 175 -11.91 -12.53 -28.89
C ALA A 175 -12.43 -11.10 -28.88
N VAL A 176 -11.85 -10.21 -29.68
CA VAL A 176 -12.37 -8.84 -29.91
C VAL A 176 -13.72 -8.93 -30.61
N THR A 177 -14.76 -8.44 -29.94
CA THR A 177 -16.12 -8.34 -30.50
C THR A 177 -16.42 -6.94 -31.02
N HIS A 178 -15.85 -5.91 -30.40
CA HIS A 178 -16.01 -4.52 -30.81
C HIS A 178 -14.70 -3.78 -30.57
N GLN A 179 -14.32 -2.90 -31.50
CA GLN A 179 -13.18 -1.99 -31.34
C GLN A 179 -13.49 -0.65 -32.03
N TYR A 180 -13.34 0.46 -31.31
CA TYR A 180 -13.64 1.79 -31.83
C TYR A 180 -12.56 2.83 -31.45
N PRO A 181 -11.93 3.50 -32.43
CA PRO A 181 -11.91 3.12 -33.85
C PRO A 181 -11.24 1.74 -34.02
N GLU A 182 -11.63 1.01 -35.06
CA GLU A 182 -10.88 -0.20 -35.44
C GLU A 182 -9.42 0.18 -35.72
N THR A 183 -8.50 -0.55 -35.09
CA THR A 183 -7.08 -0.29 -35.28
C THR A 183 -6.57 -1.09 -36.46
N MET A 184 -6.07 -0.41 -37.49
CA MET A 184 -5.37 -1.10 -38.58
C MET A 184 -4.05 -1.71 -38.09
N ILE A 185 -3.81 -2.96 -38.48
CA ILE A 185 -2.55 -3.65 -38.20
C ILE A 185 -1.46 -3.04 -39.09
N ARG A 186 -0.36 -2.56 -38.49
CA ARG A 186 0.80 -2.02 -39.22
C ARG A 186 1.47 -3.12 -40.04
N SER A 187 2.14 -2.76 -41.14
CA SER A 187 2.79 -3.72 -42.06
C SER A 187 3.70 -4.72 -41.35
N ALA A 188 4.62 -4.25 -40.51
CA ALA A 188 5.53 -5.12 -39.76
C ALA A 188 4.80 -6.12 -38.84
N THR A 189 3.76 -5.67 -38.14
CA THR A 189 2.94 -6.56 -37.29
C THR A 189 2.12 -7.55 -38.14
N CYS A 190 1.65 -7.11 -39.30
CA CYS A 190 0.93 -7.95 -40.25
C CYS A 190 1.84 -9.04 -40.82
N GLU A 191 3.10 -8.72 -41.14
CA GLU A 191 4.13 -9.67 -41.56
C GLU A 191 4.50 -10.67 -40.46
N TYR A 192 4.61 -10.20 -39.22
CA TYR A 192 4.82 -11.07 -38.05
C TYR A 192 3.71 -12.12 -37.91
N TYR A 193 2.43 -11.74 -38.08
CA TYR A 193 1.35 -12.74 -38.11
C TYR A 193 1.42 -13.63 -39.34
N ARG A 194 1.68 -13.06 -40.53
CA ARG A 194 1.70 -13.80 -41.79
C ARG A 194 2.83 -14.85 -41.83
N SER A 195 3.94 -14.61 -41.13
CA SER A 195 5.06 -15.55 -41.01
C SER A 195 4.72 -16.77 -40.16
N GLY A 196 3.63 -16.71 -39.38
CA GLY A 196 3.30 -17.71 -38.38
C GLY A 196 3.99 -17.47 -37.04
N ILE A 197 4.38 -16.22 -36.72
CA ILE A 197 5.04 -15.88 -35.44
C ILE A 197 6.40 -16.60 -35.29
N LYS A 198 7.17 -16.68 -36.39
CA LYS A 198 8.44 -17.42 -36.41
C LYS A 198 9.52 -16.84 -35.49
N ASP A 199 9.41 -15.56 -35.17
CA ASP A 199 10.35 -14.87 -34.28
C ASP A 199 10.30 -15.42 -32.84
N GLU A 200 9.16 -15.97 -32.43
CA GLU A 200 8.99 -16.58 -31.10
C GLU A 200 8.92 -18.11 -31.19
N VAL A 201 8.32 -18.64 -32.26
CA VAL A 201 8.15 -20.08 -32.48
C VAL A 201 8.81 -20.44 -33.81
N PRO A 202 10.09 -20.88 -33.84
CA PRO A 202 10.82 -21.10 -35.08
C PRO A 202 10.14 -22.02 -36.11
N ALA A 203 9.35 -22.99 -35.64
CA ALA A 203 8.56 -23.89 -36.49
C ALA A 203 7.36 -23.20 -37.18
N GLY A 204 6.94 -22.03 -36.68
CA GLY A 204 5.72 -21.34 -37.05
C GLY A 204 4.48 -21.97 -36.44
N LEU A 205 3.48 -21.15 -36.14
CA LEU A 205 2.19 -21.60 -35.65
C LEU A 205 1.20 -21.87 -36.80
N PRO A 206 0.27 -22.83 -36.63
CA PRO A 206 -0.82 -23.04 -37.57
C PRO A 206 -1.68 -21.78 -37.76
N ARG A 207 -2.23 -21.58 -38.97
CA ARG A 207 -3.08 -20.43 -39.31
C ARG A 207 -4.21 -20.19 -38.30
N ALA A 208 -4.87 -21.26 -37.83
CA ALA A 208 -5.95 -21.16 -36.84
C ALA A 208 -5.48 -20.60 -35.49
N GLU A 209 -4.27 -20.96 -35.06
CA GLU A 209 -3.69 -20.48 -33.81
C GLU A 209 -3.24 -19.03 -33.94
N VAL A 210 -2.60 -18.68 -35.06
CA VAL A 210 -2.25 -17.28 -35.37
C VAL A 210 -3.49 -16.40 -35.43
N LYS A 211 -4.58 -16.90 -36.04
CA LYS A 211 -5.87 -16.22 -36.07
C LYS A 211 -6.38 -15.93 -34.67
N LYS A 212 -6.39 -16.94 -33.79
CA LYS A 212 -6.79 -16.78 -32.38
C LYS A 212 -5.91 -15.75 -31.65
N ILE A 213 -4.60 -15.75 -31.92
CA ILE A 213 -3.67 -14.79 -31.31
C ILE A 213 -3.94 -13.35 -31.79
N CYS A 214 -4.17 -13.16 -33.10
CA CYS A 214 -4.46 -11.86 -33.68
C CYS A 214 -5.81 -11.31 -33.18
N GLU A 215 -6.85 -12.15 -33.16
CA GLU A 215 -8.22 -11.79 -32.76
C GLU A 215 -8.35 -11.48 -31.25
N ARG A 216 -7.32 -11.77 -30.45
CA ARG A 216 -7.22 -11.26 -29.06
C ARG A 216 -6.96 -9.75 -28.99
N LYS A 217 -6.37 -9.16 -30.03
CA LYS A 217 -5.86 -7.77 -30.05
C LYS A 217 -6.54 -6.88 -31.09
N PHE A 218 -7.00 -7.47 -32.19
CA PHE A 218 -7.58 -6.75 -33.33
C PHE A 218 -8.91 -7.39 -33.74
N ALA A 219 -9.75 -6.61 -34.43
CA ALA A 219 -10.98 -7.12 -35.02
C ALA A 219 -10.66 -8.18 -36.10
N ALA A 220 -11.57 -9.15 -36.29
CA ALA A 220 -11.40 -10.23 -37.27
C ALA A 220 -11.17 -9.70 -38.70
N SER A 221 -11.85 -8.60 -39.06
CA SER A 221 -11.67 -7.84 -40.31
C SER A 221 -10.22 -7.43 -40.55
N SER A 222 -9.56 -6.92 -39.50
CA SER A 222 -8.18 -6.46 -39.53
C SER A 222 -7.18 -7.63 -39.55
N CYS A 223 -7.53 -8.76 -38.93
CA CYS A 223 -6.67 -9.94 -38.88
C CYS A 223 -6.62 -10.72 -40.19
N ALA A 224 -7.76 -10.88 -40.87
CA ALA A 224 -7.89 -11.69 -42.09
C ALA A 224 -6.78 -11.50 -43.14
N PRO A 225 -6.39 -10.27 -43.54
CA PRO A 225 -5.33 -10.06 -44.53
C PRO A 225 -3.92 -10.41 -44.03
N CYS A 226 -3.73 -10.54 -42.72
CA CYS A 226 -2.43 -10.77 -42.08
C CYS A 226 -2.18 -12.23 -41.69
N LEU A 227 -3.13 -13.14 -41.96
CA LEU A 227 -2.98 -14.54 -41.58
C LEU A 227 -2.04 -15.29 -42.55
N PRO A 228 -1.32 -16.33 -42.07
CA PRO A 228 -0.53 -17.21 -42.94
C PRO A 228 -1.40 -17.82 -44.04
N PRO A 229 -0.87 -18.11 -45.24
CA PRO A 229 -1.63 -18.71 -46.32
C PRO A 229 -2.25 -20.05 -45.89
N GLU A 230 -3.41 -20.38 -46.45
CA GLU A 230 -4.02 -21.71 -46.29
C GLU A 230 -3.11 -22.74 -46.98
N LYS A 231 -2.74 -23.79 -46.25
CA LYS A 231 -2.01 -24.94 -46.78
C LYS A 231 -2.99 -25.95 -47.33
#